data_AF-A0A2W4PDC8-F1
#
_entry.id   AF-A0A2W4PDC8-F1
#
_cell.length_a   1.000
_cell.length_b   1.000
_cell.length_c   1.000
_cell.angle_alpha   90.00
_cell.angle_beta   90.00
_cell.angle_gamma   90.00
#
_symmetry.space_group_name_H-M   'P 1'
#
loop_
_entity.id
_entity.type
_entity.pdbx_description
1 polymer ?
#
loop_
_entity_poly.entity_id
_entity_poly.type
_entity_poly.pdbx_seq_one_letter_code
_entity_poly.pdbx_strand_id
1 'polypeptide(L)'
;MVIRFAGDSGDGMQLAGSRFTDASALFGNDLATLPSYPAEIRAPAGTLPGVSSFQVQIADYDILTAGDEPDCLVAMNPAALKKNLKDLRDGGTLIINTDAFDERNLAKAGFESNPLEDGSLDSYRVIKVPMDELTTEAVRETGVTGRDVLRSKNFFALGLMAWLFGRPTQPTLDWIEKKFSRKPEVAAANAAAFKAGYNFGETTEATKVTFEVKPATLPAGTYTNITGNIALAWGLVAAAQKAGLPLFYGTYPITPASDILHELSRHKNFGVRTLQAEDEIAGIGTAIGAAFAGCLAVTGSSGPGIALKSEAISLAFMLELPLVVVNVQRGGPSTGLPTKPEQSDLLFSLYGRHGESPVPVLAIASPSDAFDMAIEAARIAIKYMTPVLLLSDNYIANGSEPWKLPNVDEIPPIPVKFAKHPNGPDGKFLPYMRDFDTFARPWAVPGTPGLEHRVGGLEKEAVTGNVSYDPANHQLMVDSRAWKVANIANDIPEVEVEGDQDADLLVLGWGSTYGPNRAAARRARLEGVKVATAHLRYLNPLPRNLGDVLRRFPKILIPELNTGQLLKHIRSEYLVDAVGLNKVMGEPFKVAEITDKILEMKK
;
A
#
# COMPACT_ATOMS: atom_id res chain seq x y z
N MET A 1 -17.52 -7.27 10.14
CA MET A 1 -17.84 -8.48 9.37
C MET A 1 -16.95 -8.55 8.16
N VAL A 2 -16.46 -9.75 7.83
CA VAL A 2 -15.48 -10.00 6.76
C VAL A 2 -16.15 -10.81 5.66
N ILE A 3 -16.04 -10.33 4.42
CA ILE A 3 -16.64 -10.93 3.24
C ILE A 3 -15.55 -11.22 2.23
N ARG A 4 -15.55 -12.40 1.62
CA ARG A 4 -14.60 -12.78 0.57
C ARG A 4 -15.32 -13.24 -0.69
N PHE A 5 -15.00 -12.59 -1.81
CA PHE A 5 -15.39 -13.02 -3.15
C PHE A 5 -14.26 -13.84 -3.75
N ALA A 6 -14.52 -15.05 -4.25
CA ALA A 6 -13.51 -15.93 -4.81
C ALA A 6 -13.99 -16.63 -6.10
N GLY A 7 -13.14 -16.61 -7.13
CA GLY A 7 -13.43 -17.16 -8.46
C GLY A 7 -12.17 -17.21 -9.31
N ASP A 8 -12.30 -17.49 -10.61
CA ASP A 8 -11.13 -17.51 -11.49
C ASP A 8 -10.68 -16.08 -11.87
N SER A 9 -9.40 -15.95 -12.22
CA SER A 9 -8.90 -14.74 -12.87
C SER A 9 -9.69 -14.47 -14.15
N GLY A 10 -10.33 -13.30 -14.22
CA GLY A 10 -11.20 -12.92 -15.34
C GLY A 10 -12.69 -13.03 -15.04
N ASP A 11 -13.11 -13.70 -13.95
CA ASP A 11 -14.52 -13.75 -13.52
C ASP A 11 -15.01 -12.43 -12.92
N GLY A 12 -14.13 -11.42 -12.79
CA GLY A 12 -14.50 -10.10 -12.30
C GLY A 12 -14.75 -10.03 -10.78
N MET A 13 -14.20 -10.95 -9.99
CA MET A 13 -14.31 -10.92 -8.52
C MET A 13 -13.71 -9.67 -7.89
N GLN A 14 -12.60 -9.17 -8.45
CA GLN A 14 -12.01 -7.88 -8.07
C GLN A 14 -13.02 -6.74 -8.30
N LEU A 15 -13.73 -6.78 -9.43
CA LEU A 15 -14.72 -5.76 -9.75
C LEU A 15 -15.92 -5.81 -8.80
N ALA A 16 -16.46 -7.00 -8.55
CA ALA A 16 -17.56 -7.20 -7.62
C ALA A 16 -17.17 -6.72 -6.21
N GLY A 17 -16.00 -7.14 -5.73
CA GLY A 17 -15.47 -6.72 -4.44
C GLY A 17 -15.28 -5.20 -4.32
N SER A 18 -14.66 -4.55 -5.31
CA SER A 18 -14.50 -3.09 -5.31
C SER A 18 -15.84 -2.36 -5.38
N ARG A 19 -16.84 -2.88 -6.12
CA ARG A 19 -18.18 -2.28 -6.16
C ARG A 19 -18.91 -2.42 -4.84
N PHE A 20 -18.83 -3.59 -4.21
CA PHE A 20 -19.39 -3.82 -2.89
C PHE A 20 -18.75 -2.91 -1.83
N THR A 21 -17.45 -2.67 -1.96
CA THR A 21 -16.68 -1.73 -1.13
C THR A 21 -17.23 -0.31 -1.28
N ASP A 22 -17.33 0.20 -2.50
CA ASP A 22 -17.86 1.55 -2.76
C ASP A 22 -19.32 1.71 -2.28
N ALA A 23 -20.16 0.70 -2.49
CA ALA A 23 -21.55 0.71 -2.01
C ALA A 23 -21.63 0.72 -0.47
N SER A 24 -20.71 0.03 0.22
CA SER A 24 -20.63 0.03 1.68
C SER A 24 -20.09 1.36 2.22
N ALA A 25 -19.12 1.97 1.54
CA ALA A 25 -18.63 3.31 1.88
C ALA A 25 -19.73 4.38 1.73
N LEU A 26 -20.55 4.31 0.67
CA LEU A 26 -21.70 5.20 0.48
C LEU A 26 -22.79 5.01 1.53
N PHE A 27 -22.93 3.81 2.07
CA PHE A 27 -23.81 3.54 3.22
C PHE A 27 -23.25 4.10 4.54
N GLY A 28 -21.99 4.55 4.54
CA GLY A 28 -21.32 5.14 5.70
C GLY A 28 -20.58 4.11 6.57
N ASN A 29 -20.34 2.89 6.08
CA ASN A 29 -19.50 1.95 6.81
C ASN A 29 -18.02 2.32 6.69
N ASP A 30 -17.27 2.04 7.75
CA ASP A 30 -15.83 1.96 7.64
C ASP A 30 -15.42 0.62 7.00
N LEU A 31 -14.30 0.59 6.28
CA LEU A 31 -13.88 -0.56 5.49
C LEU A 31 -12.37 -0.69 5.31
N ALA A 32 -11.93 -1.92 5.07
CA ALA A 32 -10.58 -2.24 4.66
C ALA A 32 -10.60 -3.45 3.71
N THR A 33 -9.75 -3.41 2.68
CA THR A 33 -9.76 -4.43 1.61
C THR A 33 -8.42 -5.15 1.47
N LEU A 34 -8.49 -6.39 0.96
CA LEU A 34 -7.34 -7.21 0.60
C LEU A 34 -7.61 -7.90 -0.75
N PRO A 35 -7.16 -7.30 -1.85
CA PRO A 35 -7.12 -7.96 -3.15
C PRO A 35 -6.06 -9.07 -3.17
N SER A 36 -6.39 -10.23 -3.75
CA SER A 36 -5.45 -11.32 -3.99
C SER A 36 -5.52 -11.78 -5.44
N TYR A 37 -4.41 -11.57 -6.14
CA TYR A 37 -4.23 -11.95 -7.54
C TYR A 37 -3.43 -13.25 -7.65
N PRO A 38 -3.79 -14.14 -8.59
CA PRO A 38 -2.94 -15.27 -8.93
C PRO A 38 -1.63 -14.77 -9.55
N ALA A 39 -0.57 -15.58 -9.41
CA ALA A 39 0.72 -15.25 -10.01
C ALA A 39 0.69 -15.30 -11.55
N GLU A 40 -0.15 -16.16 -12.12
CA GLU A 40 -0.34 -16.28 -13.56
C GLU A 40 -1.45 -15.36 -14.07
N ILE A 41 -1.16 -14.59 -15.13
CA ILE A 41 -2.14 -13.69 -15.77
C ILE A 41 -3.35 -14.47 -16.30
N ARG A 42 -3.12 -15.68 -16.82
CA ARG A 42 -4.15 -16.59 -17.33
C ARG A 42 -3.84 -18.04 -16.97
N ALA A 43 -3.94 -18.38 -15.69
CA ALA A 43 -3.95 -19.78 -15.32
C ALA A 43 -5.19 -20.47 -15.92
N PRO A 44 -5.15 -21.80 -16.16
CA PRO A 44 -6.30 -22.53 -16.65
C PRO A 44 -7.52 -22.36 -15.72
N ALA A 45 -8.66 -21.96 -16.28
CA ALA A 45 -9.91 -21.79 -15.52
C ALA A 45 -10.32 -23.09 -14.81
N GLY A 46 -10.75 -22.95 -13.55
CA GLY A 46 -11.10 -24.04 -12.65
C GLY A 46 -9.93 -24.69 -11.91
N THR A 47 -8.74 -24.07 -11.90
CA THR A 47 -7.55 -24.58 -11.18
C THR A 47 -7.17 -23.70 -10.00
N LEU A 48 -6.56 -24.29 -8.96
CA LEU A 48 -6.13 -23.56 -7.75
C LEU A 48 -5.18 -22.37 -8.02
N PRO A 49 -4.20 -22.48 -8.94
CA PRO A 49 -3.32 -21.36 -9.28
C PRO A 49 -4.07 -20.20 -9.94
N GLY A 50 -5.22 -20.44 -10.59
CA GLY A 50 -6.03 -19.43 -11.27
C GLY A 50 -6.98 -18.65 -10.37
N VAL A 51 -7.15 -19.07 -9.12
CA VAL A 51 -8.11 -18.44 -8.20
C VAL A 51 -7.65 -17.05 -7.78
N SER A 52 -8.50 -16.07 -8.06
CA SER A 52 -8.44 -14.70 -7.56
C SER A 52 -9.50 -14.51 -6.47
N SER A 53 -9.15 -13.73 -5.44
CA SER A 53 -10.08 -13.37 -4.39
C SER A 53 -9.99 -11.89 -4.00
N PHE A 54 -11.08 -11.37 -3.48
CA PHE A 54 -11.17 -10.02 -2.94
C PHE A 54 -11.85 -10.10 -1.57
N GLN A 55 -11.13 -9.74 -0.53
CA GLN A 55 -11.67 -9.67 0.82
C GLN A 55 -11.97 -8.22 1.20
N VAL A 56 -13.08 -8.01 1.89
CA VAL A 56 -13.50 -6.72 2.44
C VAL A 56 -14.02 -6.93 3.85
N GLN A 57 -13.49 -6.16 4.80
CA GLN A 57 -14.09 -6.00 6.11
C GLN A 57 -14.94 -4.73 6.09
N ILE A 58 -16.15 -4.83 6.65
CA ILE A 58 -17.05 -3.70 6.89
C ILE A 58 -17.42 -3.66 8.38
N ALA A 59 -17.50 -2.46 8.94
CA ALA A 59 -17.88 -2.25 10.33
C ALA A 59 -18.64 -0.94 10.55
N ASP A 60 -19.28 -0.85 11.72
CA ASP A 60 -19.91 0.34 12.29
C ASP A 60 -18.95 1.09 13.26
N TYR A 61 -17.69 0.69 13.29
CA TYR A 61 -16.60 1.30 14.04
C TYR A 61 -15.31 1.27 13.22
N ASP A 62 -14.30 2.02 13.67
CA ASP A 62 -13.00 2.15 13.02
C ASP A 62 -12.29 0.78 12.86
N ILE A 63 -11.97 0.39 11.63
CA ILE A 63 -11.28 -0.85 11.26
C ILE A 63 -10.01 -0.58 10.47
N LEU A 64 -8.94 -1.25 10.88
CA LEU A 64 -7.60 -1.01 10.35
C LEU A 64 -7.03 -2.19 9.54
N THR A 65 -7.83 -3.26 9.37
CA THR A 65 -7.40 -4.50 8.73
C THR A 65 -8.51 -5.06 7.86
N ALA A 66 -8.17 -5.86 6.85
CA ALA A 66 -9.16 -6.57 6.06
C ALA A 66 -9.81 -7.78 6.78
N GLY A 67 -9.40 -8.06 8.02
CA GLY A 67 -9.95 -9.12 8.88
C GLY A 67 -9.24 -10.47 8.77
N ASP A 68 -9.30 -11.26 9.84
CA ASP A 68 -8.55 -12.52 9.96
C ASP A 68 -9.16 -13.67 9.16
N GLU A 69 -10.49 -13.78 9.20
CA GLU A 69 -11.28 -14.88 8.66
C GLU A 69 -12.57 -14.32 8.06
N PRO A 70 -12.97 -14.70 6.83
CA PRO A 70 -14.30 -14.39 6.32
C PRO A 70 -15.42 -14.95 7.22
N ASP A 71 -16.44 -14.12 7.47
CA ASP A 71 -17.75 -14.53 7.99
C ASP A 71 -18.65 -15.01 6.83
N CYS A 72 -18.41 -14.51 5.61
CA CYS A 72 -19.12 -14.90 4.39
C CYS A 72 -18.15 -15.13 3.22
N LEU A 73 -18.23 -16.29 2.58
CA LEU A 73 -17.47 -16.65 1.39
C LEU A 73 -18.39 -16.86 0.20
N VAL A 74 -18.15 -16.13 -0.90
CA VAL A 74 -18.76 -16.37 -2.21
C VAL A 74 -17.80 -17.17 -3.05
N ALA A 75 -18.14 -18.44 -3.34
CA ALA A 75 -17.33 -19.35 -4.15
C ALA A 75 -17.99 -19.58 -5.51
N MET A 76 -17.38 -19.03 -6.57
CA MET A 76 -17.92 -19.10 -7.93
C MET A 76 -17.69 -20.45 -8.62
N ASN A 77 -16.76 -21.26 -8.11
CA ASN A 77 -16.38 -22.56 -8.65
C ASN A 77 -15.69 -23.45 -7.57
N PRO A 78 -15.46 -24.74 -7.84
CA PRO A 78 -14.81 -25.65 -6.89
C PRO A 78 -13.38 -25.25 -6.48
N ALA A 79 -12.57 -24.71 -7.41
CA ALA A 79 -11.20 -24.29 -7.09
C ALA A 79 -11.20 -23.12 -6.08
N ALA A 80 -12.10 -22.16 -6.25
CA ALA A 80 -12.31 -21.05 -5.33
C ALA A 80 -12.74 -21.54 -3.94
N LEU A 81 -13.65 -22.52 -3.87
CA LEU A 81 -14.04 -23.17 -2.63
C LEU A 81 -12.83 -23.81 -1.96
N LYS A 82 -12.15 -24.75 -2.63
CA LYS A 82 -11.04 -25.52 -2.05
C LYS A 82 -9.90 -24.64 -1.52
N LYS A 83 -9.59 -23.55 -2.22
CA LYS A 83 -8.50 -22.64 -1.83
C LYS A 83 -8.85 -21.81 -0.58
N ASN A 84 -10.11 -21.44 -0.39
CA ASN A 84 -10.53 -20.46 0.61
C ASN A 84 -11.36 -21.04 1.77
N LEU A 85 -11.90 -22.24 1.65
CA LEU A 85 -12.79 -22.83 2.66
C LEU A 85 -12.13 -22.94 4.04
N LYS A 86 -10.83 -23.27 4.07
CA LYS A 86 -10.04 -23.34 5.32
C LYS A 86 -9.94 -22.03 6.10
N ASP A 87 -10.22 -20.90 5.45
CA ASP A 87 -10.18 -19.58 6.08
C ASP A 87 -11.58 -19.10 6.49
N LEU A 88 -12.65 -19.76 6.04
CA LEU A 88 -14.02 -19.43 6.43
C LEU A 88 -14.22 -19.84 7.89
N ARG A 89 -14.69 -18.89 8.69
CA ARG A 89 -14.98 -19.14 10.11
C ARG A 89 -15.99 -20.27 10.29
N ASP A 90 -15.84 -21.07 11.34
CA ASP A 90 -16.82 -22.08 11.74
C ASP A 90 -18.23 -21.48 11.85
N GLY A 91 -19.23 -22.14 11.25
CA GLY A 91 -20.60 -21.62 11.18
C GLY A 91 -20.80 -20.44 10.21
N GLY A 92 -19.76 -20.04 9.47
CA GLY A 92 -19.79 -18.98 8.47
C GLY A 92 -20.76 -19.27 7.32
N THR A 93 -21.11 -18.22 6.57
CA THR A 93 -22.01 -18.32 5.42
C THR A 93 -21.23 -18.61 4.14
N LEU A 94 -21.65 -19.61 3.39
CA LEU A 94 -21.01 -20.05 2.16
C LEU A 94 -22.00 -19.98 1.00
N ILE A 95 -21.80 -19.02 0.09
CA ILE A 95 -22.61 -18.87 -1.12
C ILE A 95 -21.90 -19.58 -2.26
N ILE A 96 -22.56 -20.56 -2.87
CA ILE A 96 -21.97 -21.42 -3.91
C ILE A 96 -22.75 -21.30 -5.21
N ASN A 97 -22.03 -21.08 -6.30
CA ASN A 97 -22.56 -21.27 -7.64
C ASN A 97 -22.65 -22.76 -7.97
N THR A 98 -23.83 -23.38 -7.85
CA THR A 98 -24.00 -24.83 -8.07
C THR A 98 -23.70 -25.27 -9.50
N ASP A 99 -23.94 -24.40 -10.47
CA ASP A 99 -23.77 -24.73 -11.90
C ASP A 99 -22.30 -24.96 -12.27
N ALA A 100 -21.36 -24.46 -11.45
CA ALA A 100 -19.94 -24.67 -11.66
C ALA A 100 -19.40 -25.99 -11.06
N PHE A 101 -20.21 -26.75 -10.31
CA PHE A 101 -19.81 -27.98 -9.62
C PHE A 101 -20.07 -29.23 -10.47
N ASP A 102 -19.70 -29.17 -11.74
CA ASP A 102 -19.68 -30.32 -12.65
C ASP A 102 -18.44 -31.21 -12.44
N GLU A 103 -18.49 -32.45 -12.92
CA GLU A 103 -17.39 -33.43 -12.80
C GLU A 103 -16.04 -32.89 -13.31
N ARG A 104 -16.07 -32.09 -14.39
CA ARG A 104 -14.87 -31.57 -15.03
C ARG A 104 -14.18 -30.52 -14.14
N ASN A 105 -14.95 -29.61 -13.54
CA ASN A 105 -14.42 -28.55 -12.67
C ASN A 105 -13.99 -29.11 -11.31
N LEU A 106 -14.71 -30.10 -10.78
CA LEU A 106 -14.30 -30.85 -9.59
C LEU A 106 -12.94 -31.54 -9.82
N ALA A 107 -12.78 -32.24 -10.94
CA ALA A 107 -11.52 -32.90 -11.30
C ALA A 107 -10.36 -31.90 -11.45
N LYS A 108 -10.58 -30.75 -12.09
CA LYS A 108 -9.56 -29.69 -12.22
C LYS A 108 -9.16 -29.07 -10.88
N ALA A 109 -10.10 -28.92 -9.96
CA ALA A 109 -9.83 -28.47 -8.59
C ALA A 109 -9.20 -29.58 -7.72
N GLY A 110 -9.19 -30.83 -8.23
CA GLY A 110 -8.65 -32.01 -7.54
C GLY A 110 -9.56 -32.49 -6.41
N PHE A 111 -10.87 -32.40 -6.56
CA PHE A 111 -11.82 -33.05 -5.66
C PHE A 111 -12.03 -34.50 -6.08
N GLU A 112 -12.07 -35.41 -5.10
CA GLU A 112 -12.39 -36.83 -5.30
C GLU A 112 -13.91 -37.09 -5.26
N SER A 113 -14.64 -36.31 -4.46
CA SER A 113 -16.10 -36.31 -4.30
C SER A 113 -16.66 -34.90 -4.45
N ASN A 114 -17.97 -34.79 -4.72
CA ASN A 114 -18.65 -33.51 -4.76
C ASN A 114 -18.85 -32.99 -3.31
N PRO A 115 -18.21 -31.86 -2.91
CA PRO A 115 -18.35 -31.32 -1.57
C PRO A 115 -19.78 -30.86 -1.23
N LEU A 116 -20.64 -30.71 -2.24
CA LEU A 116 -22.05 -30.38 -2.04
C LEU A 116 -22.91 -31.55 -1.53
N GLU A 117 -22.36 -32.77 -1.56
CA GLU A 117 -23.07 -34.04 -1.33
C GLU A 117 -22.37 -34.96 -0.31
N ASP A 118 -21.09 -34.74 -0.02
CA ASP A 118 -20.28 -35.63 0.84
C ASP A 118 -20.28 -35.25 2.35
N GLY A 119 -21.04 -34.23 2.74
CA GLY A 119 -21.13 -33.75 4.12
C GLY A 119 -19.97 -32.86 4.57
N SER A 120 -18.98 -32.59 3.71
CA SER A 120 -17.81 -31.74 4.05
C SER A 120 -18.17 -30.28 4.37
N LEU A 121 -19.37 -29.84 4.01
CA LEU A 121 -19.85 -28.48 4.23
C LEU A 121 -20.88 -28.35 5.37
N ASP A 122 -21.14 -29.42 6.12
CA ASP A 122 -22.21 -29.47 7.14
C ASP A 122 -21.98 -28.50 8.31
N SER A 123 -20.72 -28.11 8.56
CA SER A 123 -20.36 -27.13 9.59
C SER A 123 -20.61 -25.67 9.18
N TYR A 124 -21.07 -25.42 7.94
CA TYR A 124 -21.28 -24.09 7.38
C TYR A 124 -22.74 -23.86 6.99
N ARG A 125 -23.13 -22.58 6.95
CA ARG A 125 -24.42 -22.18 6.39
C ARG A 125 -24.30 -22.06 4.88
N VAL A 126 -24.64 -23.13 4.16
CA VAL A 126 -24.53 -23.18 2.69
C VAL A 126 -25.76 -22.60 2.00
N ILE A 127 -25.56 -21.62 1.12
CA ILE A 127 -26.56 -21.06 0.21
C ILE A 127 -26.21 -21.51 -1.21
N LYS A 128 -26.98 -22.47 -1.72
CA LYS A 128 -26.80 -23.06 -3.05
C LYS A 128 -27.55 -22.22 -4.08
N VAL A 129 -26.86 -21.69 -5.09
CA VAL A 129 -27.44 -20.81 -6.11
C VAL A 129 -27.03 -21.26 -7.51
N PRO A 130 -27.97 -21.55 -8.42
CA PRO A 130 -27.67 -21.81 -9.83
C PRO A 130 -27.42 -20.50 -10.56
N MET A 131 -26.25 -19.88 -10.32
CA MET A 131 -25.97 -18.51 -10.79
C MET A 131 -25.81 -18.42 -12.30
N ASP A 132 -25.31 -19.46 -12.98
CA ASP A 132 -25.13 -19.46 -14.43
C ASP A 132 -26.49 -19.51 -15.12
N GLU A 133 -27.40 -20.38 -14.66
CA GLU A 133 -28.77 -20.48 -15.17
C GLU A 133 -29.57 -19.20 -14.93
N LEU A 134 -29.57 -18.69 -13.70
CA LEU A 134 -30.31 -17.47 -13.34
C LEU A 134 -29.76 -16.22 -14.03
N THR A 135 -28.43 -16.11 -14.20
CA THR A 135 -27.84 -15.01 -14.97
C THR A 135 -28.26 -15.10 -16.43
N THR A 136 -28.25 -16.30 -17.02
CA THR A 136 -28.64 -16.52 -18.42
C THR A 136 -30.09 -16.15 -18.67
N GLU A 137 -30.99 -16.51 -17.76
CA GLU A 137 -32.39 -16.10 -17.79
C GLU A 137 -32.53 -14.58 -17.71
N ALA A 138 -31.88 -13.94 -16.73
CA ALA A 138 -31.99 -12.52 -16.46
C ALA A 138 -31.53 -11.63 -17.63
N VAL A 139 -30.53 -12.07 -18.41
CA VAL A 139 -29.98 -11.27 -19.51
C VAL A 139 -30.56 -11.62 -20.88
N ARG A 140 -31.49 -12.59 -20.98
CA ARG A 140 -32.02 -13.10 -22.26
C ARG A 140 -32.53 -12.00 -23.19
N GLU A 141 -33.20 -11.00 -22.63
CA GLU A 141 -33.84 -9.91 -23.39
C GLU A 141 -32.90 -8.73 -23.70
N THR A 142 -31.64 -8.79 -23.25
CA THR A 142 -30.69 -7.65 -23.38
C THR A 142 -29.89 -7.65 -24.68
N GLY A 143 -30.02 -8.70 -25.49
CA GLY A 143 -29.33 -8.85 -26.78
C GLY A 143 -27.88 -9.37 -26.68
N VAL A 144 -27.36 -9.62 -25.47
CA VAL A 144 -26.05 -10.24 -25.27
C VAL A 144 -26.12 -11.73 -25.57
N THR A 145 -25.14 -12.26 -26.30
CA THR A 145 -25.11 -13.66 -26.74
C THR A 145 -23.77 -14.36 -26.48
N GLY A 146 -23.77 -15.68 -26.55
CA GLY A 146 -22.56 -16.49 -26.45
C GLY A 146 -21.85 -16.33 -25.09
N ARG A 147 -20.52 -16.17 -25.13
CA ARG A 147 -19.68 -16.11 -23.91
C ARG A 147 -19.90 -14.84 -23.07
N ASP A 148 -20.54 -13.81 -23.63
CA ASP A 148 -20.75 -12.54 -22.92
C ASP A 148 -21.90 -12.61 -21.91
N VAL A 149 -22.80 -13.60 -22.02
CA VAL A 149 -23.90 -13.84 -21.06
C VAL A 149 -23.35 -14.07 -19.65
N LEU A 150 -22.47 -15.05 -19.48
CA LEU A 150 -21.91 -15.43 -18.18
C LEU A 150 -20.89 -14.43 -17.62
N ARG A 151 -20.46 -13.44 -18.42
CA ARG A 151 -19.62 -12.33 -17.92
C ARG A 151 -20.36 -11.41 -16.95
N SER A 152 -21.69 -11.42 -16.97
CA SER A 152 -22.54 -10.64 -16.06
C SER A 152 -22.76 -11.35 -14.71
N LYS A 153 -22.28 -12.59 -14.56
CA LYS A 153 -22.50 -13.42 -13.35
C LYS A 153 -21.93 -12.79 -12.07
N ASN A 154 -20.83 -12.06 -12.19
CA ASN A 154 -20.27 -11.32 -11.07
C ASN A 154 -21.24 -10.24 -10.54
N PHE A 155 -22.05 -9.63 -11.40
CA PHE A 155 -23.09 -8.70 -10.99
C PHE A 155 -24.27 -9.41 -10.32
N PHE A 156 -24.61 -10.63 -10.75
CA PHE A 156 -25.58 -11.46 -10.02
C PHE A 156 -25.12 -11.71 -8.58
N ALA A 157 -23.87 -12.19 -8.41
CA ALA A 157 -23.29 -12.39 -7.08
C ALA A 157 -23.26 -11.07 -6.28
N LEU A 158 -22.89 -9.95 -6.90
CA LEU A 158 -22.91 -8.63 -6.27
C LEU A 158 -24.31 -8.21 -5.82
N GLY A 159 -25.35 -8.48 -6.61
CA GLY A 159 -26.74 -8.19 -6.28
C GLY A 159 -27.23 -8.98 -5.07
N LEU A 160 -26.93 -10.28 -5.05
CA LEU A 160 -27.23 -11.15 -3.91
C LEU A 160 -26.55 -10.67 -2.62
N MET A 161 -25.28 -10.24 -2.73
CA MET A 161 -24.54 -9.70 -1.60
C MET A 161 -25.06 -8.33 -1.17
N ALA A 162 -25.50 -7.49 -2.11
CA ALA A 162 -26.15 -6.23 -1.77
C ALA A 162 -27.43 -6.47 -0.97
N TRP A 163 -28.24 -7.47 -1.32
CA TRP A 163 -29.41 -7.86 -0.53
C TRP A 163 -29.01 -8.40 0.86
N LEU A 164 -28.07 -9.36 0.91
CA LEU A 164 -27.68 -10.02 2.16
C LEU A 164 -27.15 -9.04 3.23
N PHE A 165 -26.51 -7.96 2.78
CA PHE A 165 -25.92 -6.92 3.63
C PHE A 165 -26.70 -5.59 3.63
N GLY A 166 -27.93 -5.57 3.11
CA GLY A 166 -28.79 -4.39 3.11
C GLY A 166 -28.19 -3.16 2.42
N ARG A 167 -27.45 -3.35 1.32
CA ARG A 167 -26.79 -2.28 0.57
C ARG A 167 -27.73 -1.64 -0.45
N PRO A 168 -27.67 -0.31 -0.64
CA PRO A 168 -28.50 0.37 -1.62
C PRO A 168 -28.14 -0.08 -3.05
N THR A 169 -29.15 -0.33 -3.86
CA THR A 169 -29.00 -0.82 -5.24
C THR A 169 -28.69 0.29 -6.24
N GLN A 170 -29.31 1.46 -6.06
CA GLN A 170 -29.24 2.57 -7.02
C GLN A 170 -27.82 3.04 -7.34
N PRO A 171 -26.90 3.25 -6.37
CA PRO A 171 -25.54 3.69 -6.69
C PRO A 171 -24.77 2.72 -7.59
N THR A 172 -25.02 1.42 -7.42
CA THR A 172 -24.41 0.38 -8.26
C THR A 172 -24.98 0.42 -9.67
N LEU A 173 -26.30 0.60 -9.82
CA LEU A 173 -26.97 0.72 -11.11
C LEU A 173 -26.48 1.95 -11.90
N ASP A 174 -26.40 3.12 -11.26
CA ASP A 174 -25.91 4.35 -11.88
C ASP A 174 -24.47 4.19 -12.38
N TRP A 175 -23.64 3.51 -11.58
CA TRP A 175 -22.27 3.22 -11.96
C TRP A 175 -22.18 2.24 -13.14
N ILE A 176 -23.03 1.20 -13.19
CA ILE A 176 -23.08 0.26 -14.32
C ILE A 176 -23.39 1.03 -15.61
N GLU A 177 -24.42 1.88 -15.58
CA GLU A 177 -24.82 2.70 -16.71
C GLU A 177 -23.69 3.62 -17.17
N LYS A 178 -23.05 4.34 -16.24
CA LYS A 178 -21.94 5.26 -16.57
C LYS A 178 -20.75 4.51 -17.16
N LYS A 179 -20.32 3.40 -16.54
CA LYS A 179 -19.14 2.65 -16.95
C LYS A 179 -19.30 1.98 -18.31
N PHE A 180 -20.46 1.38 -18.56
CA PHE A 180 -20.75 0.64 -19.78
C PHE A 180 -21.55 1.46 -20.79
N SER A 181 -21.62 2.78 -20.62
CA SER A 181 -22.33 3.72 -21.51
C SER A 181 -21.97 3.58 -23.00
N ARG A 182 -20.74 3.14 -23.33
CA ARG A 182 -20.30 2.87 -24.71
C ARG A 182 -20.84 1.55 -25.29
N LYS A 183 -21.44 0.68 -24.48
CA LYS A 183 -22.01 -0.63 -24.83
C LYS A 183 -23.35 -0.83 -24.09
N PRO A 184 -24.43 -0.17 -24.55
CA PRO A 184 -25.72 -0.18 -23.86
C PRO A 184 -26.28 -1.58 -23.56
N GLU A 185 -26.07 -2.54 -24.46
CA GLU A 185 -26.45 -3.94 -24.28
C GLU A 185 -25.73 -4.60 -23.09
N VAL A 186 -24.43 -4.30 -22.91
CA VAL A 186 -23.64 -4.79 -21.78
C VAL A 186 -24.05 -4.10 -20.47
N ALA A 187 -24.38 -2.80 -20.53
CA ALA A 187 -24.92 -2.08 -19.39
C ALA A 187 -26.25 -2.68 -18.91
N ALA A 188 -27.17 -2.93 -19.86
CA ALA A 188 -28.46 -3.56 -19.60
C ALA A 188 -28.31 -4.97 -19.02
N ALA A 189 -27.42 -5.81 -19.60
CA ALA A 189 -27.13 -7.15 -19.10
C ALA A 189 -26.60 -7.15 -17.66
N ASN A 190 -25.61 -6.31 -17.35
CA ASN A 190 -25.05 -6.20 -16.00
C ASN A 190 -26.09 -5.69 -15.00
N ALA A 191 -26.91 -4.72 -15.39
CA ALA A 191 -27.98 -4.19 -14.53
C ALA A 191 -29.09 -5.24 -14.28
N ALA A 192 -29.47 -6.02 -15.31
CA ALA A 192 -30.44 -7.10 -15.19
C ALA A 192 -29.92 -8.22 -14.29
N ALA A 193 -28.66 -8.66 -14.48
CA ALA A 193 -28.03 -9.67 -13.63
C ALA A 193 -27.94 -9.19 -12.16
N PHE A 194 -27.56 -7.93 -11.92
CA PHE A 194 -27.53 -7.35 -10.57
C PHE A 194 -28.90 -7.35 -9.89
N LYS A 195 -29.94 -6.89 -10.60
CA LYS A 195 -31.32 -6.90 -10.07
C LYS A 195 -31.81 -8.33 -9.81
N ALA A 196 -31.51 -9.27 -10.71
CA ALA A 196 -31.87 -10.68 -10.54
C ALA A 196 -31.23 -11.29 -9.28
N GLY A 197 -29.95 -11.00 -9.03
CA GLY A 197 -29.26 -11.43 -7.81
C GLY A 197 -29.88 -10.86 -6.54
N TYR A 198 -30.25 -9.58 -6.54
CA TYR A 198 -30.92 -8.93 -5.42
C TYR A 198 -32.31 -9.54 -5.16
N ASN A 199 -33.13 -9.67 -6.22
CA ASN A 199 -34.48 -10.23 -6.14
C ASN A 199 -34.48 -11.72 -5.75
N PHE A 200 -33.45 -12.48 -6.16
CA PHE A 200 -33.28 -13.87 -5.73
C PHE A 200 -33.19 -13.95 -4.21
N GLY A 201 -32.41 -13.05 -3.59
CA GLY A 201 -32.34 -12.93 -2.13
C GLY A 201 -33.72 -12.69 -1.50
N GLU A 202 -34.46 -11.69 -2.00
CA GLU A 202 -35.79 -11.34 -1.47
C GLU A 202 -36.80 -12.48 -1.60
N THR A 203 -36.80 -13.18 -2.74
CA THR A 203 -37.83 -14.18 -3.08
C THR A 203 -37.59 -15.55 -2.46
N THR A 204 -36.33 -15.93 -2.25
CA THR A 204 -35.99 -17.27 -1.72
C THR A 204 -35.91 -17.30 -0.19
N GLU A 205 -36.02 -16.16 0.49
CA GLU A 205 -35.66 -16.02 1.91
C GLU A 205 -34.37 -16.80 2.24
N ALA A 206 -33.39 -16.78 1.33
CA ALA A 206 -32.19 -17.63 1.37
C ALA A 206 -31.46 -17.56 2.71
N THR A 207 -31.72 -16.49 3.47
CA THR A 207 -31.35 -16.37 4.87
C THR A 207 -32.47 -15.80 5.76
N LYS A 208 -32.81 -16.48 6.87
CA LYS A 208 -33.63 -15.91 7.98
C LYS A 208 -33.03 -14.67 8.67
N VAL A 209 -31.79 -14.29 8.33
CA VAL A 209 -31.05 -13.19 8.96
C VAL A 209 -30.28 -12.48 7.86
N THR A 210 -30.69 -11.26 7.53
CA THR A 210 -29.86 -10.28 6.82
C THR A 210 -28.90 -9.65 7.83
N PHE A 211 -27.68 -9.32 7.40
CA PHE A 211 -26.71 -8.69 8.28
C PHE A 211 -26.76 -7.18 8.07
N GLU A 212 -27.32 -6.44 9.02
CA GLU A 212 -27.28 -4.99 9.02
C GLU A 212 -26.01 -4.50 9.75
N VAL A 213 -25.00 -4.07 8.98
CA VAL A 213 -23.86 -3.33 9.55
C VAL A 213 -24.21 -1.85 9.52
N LYS A 214 -24.51 -1.28 10.68
CA LYS A 214 -24.86 0.14 10.83
C LYS A 214 -23.74 1.05 10.31
N PRO A 215 -24.05 2.28 9.87
CA PRO A 215 -23.03 3.25 9.48
C PRO A 215 -22.04 3.48 10.64
N ALA A 216 -20.75 3.65 10.30
CA ALA A 216 -19.72 3.98 11.26
C ALA A 216 -19.82 5.44 11.71
N THR A 217 -19.38 5.72 12.94
CA THR A 217 -19.29 7.09 13.45
C THR A 217 -18.01 7.74 12.92
N LEU A 218 -18.07 8.27 11.71
CA LEU A 218 -16.95 8.98 11.07
C LEU A 218 -17.08 10.51 11.25
N PRO A 219 -15.96 11.26 11.35
CA PRO A 219 -16.01 12.72 11.35
C PRO A 219 -16.75 13.26 10.13
N ALA A 220 -17.57 14.30 10.27
CA ALA A 220 -18.25 14.91 9.12
C ALA A 220 -17.23 15.41 8.07
N GLY A 221 -17.53 15.19 6.79
CA GLY A 221 -16.67 15.61 5.67
C GLY A 221 -17.00 14.92 4.36
N THR A 222 -16.23 15.24 3.32
CA THR A 222 -16.30 14.57 2.01
C THR A 222 -15.29 13.43 1.99
N TYR A 223 -15.76 12.23 1.68
CA TYR A 223 -14.93 11.02 1.65
C TYR A 223 -14.81 10.47 0.23
N THR A 224 -13.69 9.82 -0.02
CA THR A 224 -13.51 8.94 -1.18
C THR A 224 -12.87 7.64 -0.71
N ASN A 225 -13.18 6.53 -1.37
CA ASN A 225 -12.38 5.31 -1.23
C ASN A 225 -11.05 5.52 -1.97
N ILE A 226 -9.91 5.21 -1.35
CA ILE A 226 -8.58 5.43 -1.94
C ILE A 226 -7.69 4.20 -1.75
N THR A 227 -6.90 3.86 -2.77
CA THR A 227 -5.84 2.85 -2.66
C THR A 227 -4.48 3.49 -2.42
N GLY A 228 -3.54 2.77 -1.80
CA GLY A 228 -2.24 3.33 -1.43
C GLY A 228 -1.44 3.89 -2.61
N ASN A 229 -1.41 3.20 -3.75
CA ASN A 229 -0.71 3.72 -4.94
C ASN A 229 -1.33 5.00 -5.50
N ILE A 230 -2.66 5.13 -5.47
CA ILE A 230 -3.35 6.33 -5.96
C ILE A 230 -3.13 7.48 -4.97
N ALA A 231 -3.27 7.22 -3.67
CA ALA A 231 -2.99 8.20 -2.62
C ALA A 231 -1.55 8.73 -2.70
N LEU A 232 -0.56 7.84 -2.89
CA LEU A 232 0.84 8.22 -3.10
C LEU A 232 1.00 9.12 -4.33
N ALA A 233 0.42 8.74 -5.48
CA ALA A 233 0.49 9.54 -6.70
C ALA A 233 -0.11 10.94 -6.49
N TRP A 234 -1.26 11.04 -5.79
CA TRP A 234 -1.89 12.31 -5.47
C TRP A 234 -1.07 13.14 -4.47
N GLY A 235 -0.42 12.51 -3.49
CA GLY A 235 0.47 13.15 -2.54
C GLY A 235 1.70 13.77 -3.23
N LEU A 236 2.28 13.07 -4.22
CA LEU A 236 3.37 13.61 -5.04
C LEU A 236 2.91 14.82 -5.87
N VAL A 237 1.71 14.79 -6.43
CA VAL A 237 1.13 15.95 -7.13
C VAL A 237 0.92 17.11 -6.16
N ALA A 238 0.35 16.87 -4.99
CA ALA A 238 0.15 17.88 -3.97
C ALA A 238 1.49 18.51 -3.52
N ALA A 239 2.51 17.69 -3.27
CA ALA A 239 3.86 18.15 -2.96
C ALA A 239 4.46 19.02 -4.06
N ALA A 240 4.33 18.61 -5.32
CA ALA A 240 4.83 19.40 -6.46
C ALA A 240 4.15 20.77 -6.54
N GLN A 241 2.82 20.82 -6.34
CA GLN A 241 2.07 22.06 -6.29
C GLN A 241 2.48 22.93 -5.10
N LYS A 242 2.66 22.34 -3.91
CA LYS A 242 3.08 23.05 -2.69
C LYS A 242 4.53 23.52 -2.71
N ALA A 243 5.38 22.86 -3.51
CA ALA A 243 6.74 23.28 -3.81
C ALA A 243 6.82 24.31 -4.96
N GLY A 244 5.75 24.46 -5.75
CA GLY A 244 5.76 25.26 -6.98
C GLY A 244 6.71 24.69 -8.04
N LEU A 245 6.93 23.37 -8.05
CA LEU A 245 7.86 22.70 -8.97
C LEU A 245 7.10 21.77 -9.92
N PRO A 246 7.59 21.58 -11.16
CA PRO A 246 7.11 20.49 -12.00
C PRO A 246 7.48 19.15 -11.38
N LEU A 247 6.53 18.20 -11.42
CA LEU A 247 6.75 16.80 -11.03
C LEU A 247 7.30 16.01 -12.21
N PHE A 248 8.43 15.34 -12.03
CA PHE A 248 8.98 14.39 -12.99
C PHE A 248 9.06 12.99 -12.38
N TYR A 249 8.46 12.01 -13.04
CA TYR A 249 8.49 10.60 -12.63
C TYR A 249 9.14 9.73 -13.70
N GLY A 250 10.39 9.34 -13.47
CA GLY A 250 11.16 8.43 -14.33
C GLY A 250 11.18 7.02 -13.76
N THR A 251 10.64 6.03 -14.47
CA THR A 251 10.50 4.67 -13.92
C THR A 251 10.51 3.59 -15.00
N TYR A 252 10.72 2.35 -14.57
CA TYR A 252 10.39 1.14 -15.31
C TYR A 252 9.12 0.51 -14.69
N PRO A 253 8.18 -0.05 -15.48
CA PRO A 253 6.98 -0.70 -14.93
C PRO A 253 7.32 -2.00 -14.20
N ILE A 254 6.92 -2.10 -12.94
CA ILE A 254 7.09 -3.31 -12.11
C ILE A 254 5.93 -3.43 -11.12
N THR A 255 5.37 -4.64 -10.96
CA THR A 255 4.34 -4.90 -9.93
C THR A 255 4.97 -4.83 -8.53
N PRO A 256 4.33 -4.20 -7.53
CA PRO A 256 3.05 -3.49 -7.57
C PRO A 256 3.16 -1.95 -7.77
N ALA A 257 4.29 -1.41 -8.21
CA ALA A 257 4.52 0.04 -8.34
C ALA A 257 3.96 0.68 -9.64
N SER A 258 3.65 -0.11 -10.67
CA SER A 258 3.21 0.41 -11.98
C SER A 258 1.98 1.32 -11.93
N ASP A 259 1.07 1.15 -10.97
CA ASP A 259 -0.14 1.98 -10.89
C ASP A 259 0.16 3.44 -10.54
N ILE A 260 1.31 3.72 -9.90
CA ILE A 260 1.78 5.10 -9.69
C ILE A 260 2.04 5.77 -11.04
N LEU A 261 2.67 5.07 -11.99
CA LEU A 261 2.90 5.57 -13.35
C LEU A 261 1.57 5.81 -14.07
N HIS A 262 0.66 4.83 -14.01
CA HIS A 262 -0.65 4.92 -14.64
C HIS A 262 -1.43 6.14 -14.14
N GLU A 263 -1.46 6.36 -12.84
CA GLU A 263 -2.19 7.46 -12.25
C GLU A 263 -1.53 8.82 -12.57
N LEU A 264 -0.23 8.96 -12.36
CA LEU A 264 0.50 10.20 -12.66
C LEU A 264 0.41 10.60 -14.15
N SER A 265 0.37 9.62 -15.06
CA SER A 265 0.27 9.89 -16.52
C SER A 265 -1.01 10.62 -16.94
N ARG A 266 -2.06 10.54 -16.11
CA ARG A 266 -3.36 11.21 -16.33
C ARG A 266 -3.34 12.68 -15.90
N HIS A 267 -2.41 13.07 -15.03
CA HIS A 267 -2.39 14.36 -14.34
C HIS A 267 -1.48 15.41 -15.00
N LYS A 268 -1.38 15.40 -16.33
CA LYS A 268 -0.56 16.37 -17.10
C LYS A 268 -1.01 17.82 -16.89
N ASN A 269 -2.28 18.02 -16.55
CA ASN A 269 -2.86 19.32 -16.18
C ASN A 269 -2.21 19.94 -14.93
N PHE A 270 -1.57 19.15 -14.08
CA PHE A 270 -0.79 19.62 -12.92
C PHE A 270 0.72 19.79 -13.24
N GLY A 271 1.11 19.79 -14.52
CA GLY A 271 2.51 19.89 -14.93
C GLY A 271 3.33 18.61 -14.74
N VAL A 272 2.65 17.48 -14.46
CA VAL A 272 3.29 16.17 -14.27
C VAL A 272 3.86 15.66 -15.60
N ARG A 273 5.11 15.21 -15.55
CA ARG A 273 5.78 14.52 -16.66
C ARG A 273 6.19 13.12 -16.21
N THR A 274 5.82 12.13 -17.00
CA THR A 274 6.17 10.74 -16.77
C THR A 274 7.07 10.24 -17.91
N LEU A 275 8.06 9.42 -17.58
CA LEU A 275 8.89 8.72 -18.53
C LEU A 275 8.96 7.24 -18.15
N GLN A 276 8.44 6.40 -19.05
CA GLN A 276 8.68 4.97 -19.01
C GLN A 276 10.02 4.70 -19.67
N ALA A 277 11.02 4.34 -18.87
CA ALA A 277 12.36 4.01 -19.33
C ALA A 277 12.44 2.54 -19.79
N GLU A 278 13.55 2.20 -20.44
CA GLU A 278 13.91 0.87 -20.91
C GLU A 278 14.24 -0.12 -19.77
N ASP A 279 14.76 0.39 -18.66
CA ASP A 279 15.08 -0.37 -17.44
C ASP A 279 15.09 0.53 -16.19
N GLU A 280 15.33 -0.05 -15.01
CA GLU A 280 15.38 0.67 -13.75
C GLU A 280 16.56 1.65 -13.63
N ILE A 281 17.68 1.39 -14.28
CA ILE A 281 18.90 2.21 -14.24
C ILE A 281 18.64 3.51 -15.02
N ALA A 282 18.12 3.41 -16.25
CA ALA A 282 17.68 4.54 -17.05
C ALA A 282 16.55 5.32 -16.36
N GLY A 283 15.61 4.60 -15.72
CA GLY A 283 14.52 5.21 -14.94
C GLY A 283 15.02 6.16 -13.85
N ILE A 284 15.95 5.72 -13.00
CA ILE A 284 16.52 6.62 -11.97
C ILE A 284 17.49 7.65 -12.56
N GLY A 285 18.26 7.31 -13.59
CA GLY A 285 19.17 8.24 -14.26
C GLY A 285 18.42 9.47 -14.80
N THR A 286 17.26 9.26 -15.42
CA THR A 286 16.41 10.37 -15.90
C THR A 286 15.84 11.20 -14.75
N ALA A 287 15.47 10.58 -13.63
CA ALA A 287 14.99 11.28 -12.44
C ALA A 287 16.09 12.15 -11.80
N ILE A 288 17.34 11.64 -11.71
CA ILE A 288 18.49 12.42 -11.24
C ILE A 288 18.73 13.63 -12.15
N GLY A 289 18.65 13.44 -13.47
CA GLY A 289 18.75 14.54 -14.44
C GLY A 289 17.65 15.59 -14.24
N ALA A 290 16.42 15.17 -13.97
CA ALA A 290 15.30 16.06 -13.68
C ALA A 290 15.48 16.82 -12.36
N ALA A 291 16.01 16.17 -11.31
CA ALA A 291 16.35 16.83 -10.04
C ALA A 291 17.43 17.89 -10.25
N PHE A 292 18.47 17.57 -11.01
CA PHE A 292 19.50 18.55 -11.37
C PHE A 292 18.92 19.75 -12.14
N ALA A 293 17.92 19.51 -13.00
CA ALA A 293 17.22 20.54 -13.76
C ALA A 293 16.17 21.35 -12.98
N GLY A 294 15.99 21.12 -11.68
CA GLY A 294 15.08 21.91 -10.84
C GLY A 294 13.67 21.34 -10.69
N CYS A 295 13.42 20.07 -11.08
CA CYS A 295 12.13 19.42 -10.86
C CYS A 295 12.04 18.77 -9.47
N LEU A 296 10.82 18.59 -8.95
CA LEU A 296 10.58 17.55 -7.96
C LEU A 296 10.67 16.21 -8.69
N ALA A 297 11.80 15.52 -8.55
CA ALA A 297 12.05 14.27 -9.23
C ALA A 297 11.73 13.07 -8.37
N VAL A 298 11.11 12.07 -9.00
CA VAL A 298 10.67 10.84 -8.35
C VAL A 298 11.00 9.65 -9.24
N THR A 299 11.39 8.54 -8.65
CA THR A 299 11.43 7.22 -9.30
C THR A 299 10.76 6.20 -8.39
N GLY A 300 10.14 5.17 -8.96
CA GLY A 300 9.47 4.11 -8.21
C GLY A 300 9.93 2.74 -8.65
N SER A 301 9.85 1.76 -7.76
CA SER A 301 10.15 0.37 -8.06
C SER A 301 9.67 -0.59 -6.96
N SER A 302 10.16 -1.81 -7.00
CA SER A 302 10.09 -2.83 -5.94
C SER A 302 11.48 -3.47 -5.78
N GLY A 303 11.66 -4.38 -4.82
CA GLY A 303 12.95 -4.96 -4.42
C GLY A 303 13.99 -5.17 -5.53
N PRO A 304 13.70 -5.92 -6.62
CA PRO A 304 14.67 -6.13 -7.72
C PRO A 304 15.15 -4.84 -8.38
N GLY A 305 14.22 -3.93 -8.64
CA GLY A 305 14.54 -2.68 -9.29
C GLY A 305 15.19 -1.67 -8.36
N ILE A 306 14.89 -1.71 -7.05
CA ILE A 306 15.64 -0.94 -6.05
C ILE A 306 17.09 -1.42 -5.96
N ALA A 307 17.34 -2.73 -6.10
CA ALA A 307 18.69 -3.27 -6.19
C ALA A 307 19.46 -2.73 -7.41
N LEU A 308 18.83 -2.70 -8.58
CA LEU A 308 19.42 -2.10 -9.80
C LEU A 308 19.67 -0.59 -9.67
N LYS A 309 18.84 0.12 -8.90
CA LYS A 309 18.98 1.57 -8.67
C LYS A 309 20.05 1.92 -7.64
N SER A 310 20.59 0.96 -6.89
CA SER A 310 21.48 1.21 -5.73
C SER A 310 22.68 2.11 -6.04
N GLU A 311 23.37 1.90 -7.15
CA GLU A 311 24.49 2.74 -7.60
C GLU A 311 24.05 4.18 -7.86
N ALA A 312 22.93 4.36 -8.58
CA ALA A 312 22.41 5.68 -8.91
C ALA A 312 21.82 6.42 -7.68
N ILE A 313 21.29 5.70 -6.69
CA ILE A 313 20.91 6.31 -5.41
C ILE A 313 22.15 6.82 -4.68
N SER A 314 23.25 6.05 -4.67
CA SER A 314 24.54 6.50 -4.14
C SER A 314 25.04 7.74 -4.88
N LEU A 315 24.89 7.77 -6.22
CA LEU A 315 25.19 8.96 -7.01
C LEU A 315 24.31 10.16 -6.60
N ALA A 316 22.99 10.01 -6.49
CA ALA A 316 22.09 11.09 -6.08
C ALA A 316 22.44 11.66 -4.70
N PHE A 317 22.85 10.79 -3.77
CA PHE A 317 23.35 11.19 -2.45
C PHE A 317 24.66 11.98 -2.56
N MET A 318 25.61 11.50 -3.35
CA MET A 318 26.90 12.16 -3.60
C MET A 318 26.76 13.53 -4.29
N LEU A 319 25.80 13.64 -5.21
CA LEU A 319 25.44 14.90 -5.87
C LEU A 319 24.67 15.85 -4.95
N GLU A 320 24.11 15.32 -3.86
CA GLU A 320 23.22 16.02 -2.93
C GLU A 320 22.03 16.65 -3.65
N LEU A 321 21.26 15.82 -4.36
CA LEU A 321 20.06 16.23 -5.11
C LEU A 321 18.76 15.76 -4.43
N PRO A 322 17.67 16.54 -4.53
CA PRO A 322 16.37 16.17 -4.00
C PRO A 322 15.71 15.12 -4.90
N LEU A 323 15.64 13.87 -4.43
CA LEU A 323 15.05 12.76 -5.17
C LEU A 323 14.18 11.90 -4.24
N VAL A 324 12.94 11.62 -4.63
CA VAL A 324 12.13 10.62 -3.91
C VAL A 324 12.22 9.28 -4.63
N VAL A 325 12.60 8.23 -3.90
CA VAL A 325 12.70 6.85 -4.39
C VAL A 325 11.64 6.01 -3.69
N VAL A 326 10.58 5.68 -4.41
CA VAL A 326 9.48 4.88 -3.87
C VAL A 326 9.82 3.39 -4.02
N ASN A 327 9.92 2.67 -2.90
CA ASN A 327 10.01 1.21 -2.89
C ASN A 327 8.68 0.61 -2.45
N VAL A 328 7.91 0.07 -3.38
CA VAL A 328 6.71 -0.70 -3.06
C VAL A 328 7.09 -2.16 -2.90
N GLN A 329 7.36 -2.57 -1.66
CA GLN A 329 7.91 -3.89 -1.33
C GLN A 329 6.95 -5.03 -1.71
N ARG A 330 7.52 -6.18 -2.07
CA ARG A 330 6.81 -7.42 -2.42
C ARG A 330 7.66 -8.61 -1.99
N GLY A 331 7.10 -9.81 -1.97
CA GLY A 331 7.83 -11.02 -1.56
C GLY A 331 9.11 -11.24 -2.36
N GLY A 332 10.25 -11.40 -1.68
CA GLY A 332 11.56 -11.70 -2.26
C GLY A 332 12.01 -13.15 -2.00
N PRO A 333 13.30 -13.48 -2.21
CA PRO A 333 14.34 -12.71 -2.92
C PRO A 333 14.23 -12.88 -4.45
N SER A 334 15.07 -12.14 -5.20
CA SER A 334 15.07 -12.14 -6.68
C SER A 334 13.66 -11.78 -7.21
N THR A 335 13.13 -12.48 -8.22
CA THR A 335 11.75 -12.26 -8.69
C THR A 335 10.73 -12.41 -7.56
N GLY A 336 10.96 -13.39 -6.67
CA GLY A 336 10.16 -13.68 -5.50
C GLY A 336 8.68 -13.95 -5.80
N LEU A 337 7.80 -13.28 -5.06
CA LEU A 337 6.34 -13.38 -5.15
C LEU A 337 5.75 -12.01 -5.52
N PRO A 338 5.70 -11.64 -6.81
CA PRO A 338 5.38 -10.27 -7.24
C PRO A 338 4.03 -9.72 -6.76
N THR A 339 3.06 -10.61 -6.51
CA THR A 339 1.69 -10.28 -6.11
C THR A 339 1.44 -10.44 -4.62
N LYS A 340 2.48 -10.69 -3.81
CA LYS A 340 2.35 -10.97 -2.37
C LYS A 340 3.06 -9.91 -1.51
N PRO A 341 2.46 -9.52 -0.37
CA PRO A 341 3.06 -8.58 0.57
C PRO A 341 4.22 -9.19 1.35
N GLU A 342 5.24 -8.37 1.54
CA GLU A 342 6.40 -8.63 2.40
C GLU A 342 7.07 -7.29 2.69
N GLN A 343 7.77 -7.19 3.82
CA GLN A 343 8.49 -5.98 4.25
C GLN A 343 9.98 -6.26 4.42
N SER A 344 10.57 -6.92 3.42
CA SER A 344 11.92 -7.50 3.46
C SER A 344 13.03 -6.58 2.96
N ASP A 345 12.75 -5.32 2.64
CA ASP A 345 13.73 -4.46 1.97
C ASP A 345 14.31 -3.39 2.91
N LEU A 346 13.98 -3.39 4.21
CA LEU A 346 14.43 -2.36 5.16
C LEU A 346 15.96 -2.28 5.26
N LEU A 347 16.63 -3.40 5.56
CA LEU A 347 18.09 -3.41 5.67
C LEU A 347 18.78 -3.07 4.35
N PHE A 348 18.22 -3.50 3.21
CA PHE A 348 18.71 -3.08 1.90
C PHE A 348 18.52 -1.57 1.68
N SER A 349 17.40 -1.02 2.16
CA SER A 349 17.12 0.41 2.08
C SER A 349 18.08 1.22 2.97
N LEU A 350 18.47 0.68 4.13
CA LEU A 350 19.43 1.30 5.05
C LEU A 350 20.88 1.17 4.58
N TYR A 351 21.28 0.01 4.04
CA TYR A 351 22.71 -0.35 3.86
C TYR A 351 23.06 -0.90 2.46
N GLY A 352 22.12 -0.95 1.51
CA GLY A 352 22.31 -1.58 0.19
C GLY A 352 23.13 -0.77 -0.82
N ARG A 353 23.87 0.24 -0.38
CA ARG A 353 24.69 1.14 -1.21
C ARG A 353 26.15 1.01 -0.81
N HIS A 354 27.07 1.32 -1.73
CA HIS A 354 28.50 1.30 -1.45
C HIS A 354 28.95 2.58 -0.71
N GLY A 355 29.95 2.44 0.16
CA GLY A 355 30.50 3.54 0.96
C GLY A 355 29.53 4.11 2.01
N GLU A 356 30.00 5.10 2.76
CA GLU A 356 29.20 5.80 3.79
C GLU A 356 28.14 6.69 3.13
N SER A 357 26.96 6.12 2.92
CA SER A 357 25.85 6.73 2.20
C SER A 357 24.51 6.59 2.95
N PRO A 358 24.40 7.14 4.17
CA PRO A 358 23.14 7.15 4.90
C PRO A 358 22.14 8.01 4.13
N VAL A 359 20.93 7.50 3.91
CA VAL A 359 19.85 8.24 3.25
C VAL A 359 18.61 8.20 4.13
N PRO A 360 17.77 9.24 4.11
CA PRO A 360 16.51 9.18 4.84
C PRO A 360 15.63 8.04 4.34
N VAL A 361 15.03 7.30 5.28
CA VAL A 361 14.11 6.19 5.00
C VAL A 361 12.82 6.42 5.77
N LEU A 362 11.71 6.48 5.04
CA LEU A 362 10.36 6.67 5.53
C LEU A 362 9.51 5.44 5.23
N ALA A 363 8.45 5.19 5.99
CA ALA A 363 7.50 4.12 5.73
C ALA A 363 6.06 4.60 5.87
N ILE A 364 5.21 4.11 4.96
CA ILE A 364 3.77 4.39 4.92
C ILE A 364 3.03 3.41 5.84
N ALA A 365 2.13 3.90 6.68
CA ALA A 365 1.40 3.10 7.65
C ALA A 365 0.06 2.53 7.10
N SER A 366 -0.59 3.23 6.18
CA SER A 366 -1.89 2.85 5.61
C SER A 366 -2.07 3.38 4.18
N PRO A 367 -3.10 2.92 3.42
CA PRO A 367 -3.41 3.48 2.10
C PRO A 367 -3.56 5.00 2.07
N SER A 368 -4.26 5.61 3.01
CA SER A 368 -4.43 7.08 3.07
C SER A 368 -3.16 7.81 3.51
N ASP A 369 -2.40 7.25 4.46
CA ASP A 369 -1.12 7.82 4.93
C ASP A 369 -0.08 7.92 3.80
N ALA A 370 -0.25 7.16 2.72
CA ALA A 370 0.57 7.26 1.52
C ALA A 370 0.54 8.67 0.90
N PHE A 371 -0.57 9.40 1.02
CA PHE A 371 -0.69 10.78 0.57
C PHE A 371 0.21 11.71 1.39
N ASP A 372 0.10 11.66 2.71
CA ASP A 372 0.84 12.53 3.62
C ASP A 372 2.34 12.21 3.62
N MET A 373 2.70 10.93 3.62
CA MET A 373 4.10 10.51 3.59
C MET A 373 4.80 10.77 2.25
N ALA A 374 4.06 10.84 1.14
CA ALA A 374 4.61 11.33 -0.13
C ALA A 374 4.95 12.83 -0.06
N ILE A 375 4.12 13.63 0.61
CA ILE A 375 4.38 15.05 0.86
C ILE A 375 5.59 15.22 1.77
N GLU A 376 5.65 14.44 2.84
CA GLU A 376 6.76 14.45 3.79
C GLU A 376 8.09 14.05 3.13
N ALA A 377 8.07 13.00 2.29
CA ALA A 377 9.25 12.58 1.54
C ALA A 377 9.78 13.70 0.62
N ALA A 378 8.88 14.39 -0.08
CA ALA A 378 9.25 15.52 -0.94
C ALA A 378 9.77 16.71 -0.12
N ARG A 379 9.15 17.02 1.02
CA ARG A 379 9.59 18.08 1.94
C ARG A 379 11.01 17.83 2.43
N ILE A 380 11.30 16.62 2.90
CA ILE A 380 12.62 16.23 3.38
C ILE A 380 13.64 16.25 2.23
N ALA A 381 13.29 15.68 1.07
CA ALA A 381 14.18 15.64 -0.09
C ALA A 381 14.60 17.06 -0.52
N ILE A 382 13.65 17.99 -0.62
CA ILE A 382 13.87 19.38 -1.02
C ILE A 382 14.63 20.15 0.06
N LYS A 383 14.22 20.07 1.33
CA LYS A 383 14.82 20.84 2.42
C LYS A 383 16.27 20.44 2.69
N TYR A 384 16.58 19.15 2.65
CA TYR A 384 17.90 18.61 2.98
C TYR A 384 18.73 18.22 1.74
N MET A 385 18.23 18.46 0.53
CA MET A 385 18.94 18.19 -0.73
C MET A 385 19.58 16.79 -0.74
N THR A 386 18.75 15.77 -0.57
CA THR A 386 19.17 14.37 -0.43
C THR A 386 18.13 13.42 -1.04
N PRO A 387 18.53 12.25 -1.57
CA PRO A 387 17.56 11.22 -1.92
C PRO A 387 16.87 10.67 -0.68
N VAL A 388 15.55 10.49 -0.74
CA VAL A 388 14.70 9.92 0.33
C VAL A 388 14.08 8.63 -0.17
N LEU A 389 14.26 7.51 0.54
CA LEU A 389 13.51 6.29 0.27
C LEU A 389 12.17 6.32 0.99
N LEU A 390 11.08 6.13 0.25
CA LEU A 390 9.73 6.00 0.77
C LEU A 390 9.27 4.56 0.60
N LEU A 391 9.15 3.83 1.70
CA LEU A 391 8.76 2.43 1.74
C LEU A 391 7.24 2.29 1.82
N SER A 392 6.69 1.56 0.87
CA SER A 392 5.35 0.98 0.89
C SER A 392 5.48 -0.54 0.79
N ASP A 393 4.37 -1.26 0.75
CA ASP A 393 4.33 -2.69 0.45
C ASP A 393 3.09 -3.04 -0.36
N ASN A 394 3.08 -4.25 -0.92
CA ASN A 394 1.98 -4.74 -1.76
C ASN A 394 0.61 -4.65 -1.05
N TYR A 395 0.57 -4.80 0.28
CA TYR A 395 -0.68 -4.74 1.04
C TYR A 395 -1.24 -3.32 1.05
N ILE A 396 -0.41 -2.32 1.38
CA ILE A 396 -0.81 -0.90 1.34
C ILE A 396 -1.13 -0.46 -0.09
N ALA A 397 -0.30 -0.84 -1.06
CA ALA A 397 -0.42 -0.40 -2.45
C ALA A 397 -1.77 -0.75 -3.08
N ASN A 398 -2.26 -1.97 -2.79
CA ASN A 398 -3.51 -2.51 -3.35
C ASN A 398 -4.70 -2.38 -2.40
N GLY A 399 -4.46 -2.30 -1.09
CA GLY A 399 -5.49 -2.11 -0.08
C GLY A 399 -6.17 -0.75 -0.23
N SER A 400 -7.43 -0.68 0.21
CA SER A 400 -8.22 0.54 0.19
C SER A 400 -8.89 0.80 1.53
N GLU A 401 -9.08 2.08 1.86
CA GLU A 401 -9.81 2.55 3.03
C GLU A 401 -10.61 3.83 2.70
N PRO A 402 -11.68 4.14 3.44
CA PRO A 402 -12.35 5.44 3.35
C PRO A 402 -11.40 6.54 3.78
N TRP A 403 -11.21 7.51 2.89
CA TRP A 403 -10.34 8.65 3.16
C TRP A 403 -11.12 9.94 3.12
N LYS A 404 -11.06 10.68 4.22
CA LYS A 404 -11.57 12.05 4.29
C LYS A 404 -10.67 12.93 3.43
N LEU A 405 -11.22 13.55 2.41
CA LEU A 405 -10.45 14.42 1.53
C LEU A 405 -9.81 15.55 2.35
N PRO A 406 -8.48 15.75 2.24
CA PRO A 406 -7.80 16.80 2.97
C PRO A 406 -8.17 18.15 2.38
N ASN A 407 -8.19 19.17 3.22
CA ASN A 407 -8.25 20.54 2.72
C ASN A 407 -6.88 20.89 2.14
N VAL A 408 -6.81 21.04 0.82
CA VAL A 408 -5.55 21.33 0.12
C VAL A 408 -4.94 22.64 0.62
N ASP A 409 -5.73 23.62 1.05
CA ASP A 409 -5.24 24.90 1.56
C ASP A 409 -4.54 24.78 2.92
N GLU A 410 -4.88 23.75 3.72
CA GLU A 410 -4.26 23.49 5.03
C GLU A 410 -2.92 22.76 4.92
N ILE A 411 -2.61 22.17 3.76
CA ILE A 411 -1.32 21.52 3.53
C ILE A 411 -0.22 22.61 3.51
N PRO A 412 0.81 22.52 4.36
CA PRO A 412 1.89 23.50 4.42
C PRO A 412 2.61 23.67 3.08
N PRO A 413 3.09 24.89 2.74
CA PRO A 413 3.96 25.06 1.58
C PRO A 413 5.29 24.31 1.79
N ILE A 414 5.91 23.88 0.70
CA ILE A 414 7.25 23.30 0.72
C ILE A 414 8.22 24.35 0.18
N PRO A 415 9.00 25.05 1.03
CA PRO A 415 9.86 26.12 0.55
C PRO A 415 10.96 25.59 -0.36
N VAL A 416 11.08 26.16 -1.56
CA VAL A 416 12.18 25.88 -2.49
C VAL A 416 13.07 27.09 -2.61
N LYS A 417 14.38 26.90 -2.41
CA LYS A 417 15.38 27.98 -2.48
C LYS A 417 16.42 27.65 -3.55
N PHE A 418 16.14 28.08 -4.78
CA PHE A 418 17.16 28.08 -5.83
C PHE A 418 18.20 29.17 -5.58
N ALA A 419 19.47 28.84 -5.84
CA ALA A 419 20.53 29.83 -5.93
C ALA A 419 20.25 30.76 -7.13
N LYS A 420 20.34 32.08 -6.89
CA LYS A 420 20.10 33.10 -7.92
C LYS A 420 21.35 33.89 -8.30
N HIS A 421 22.32 33.94 -7.39
CA HIS A 421 23.55 34.70 -7.52
C HIS A 421 24.72 33.92 -6.90
N PRO A 422 25.96 34.17 -7.36
CA PRO A 422 27.15 33.63 -6.73
C PRO A 422 27.19 33.90 -5.23
N ASN A 423 27.64 32.92 -4.45
CA ASN A 423 27.64 32.95 -2.99
C ASN A 423 29.06 33.00 -2.40
N GLY A 424 30.10 32.94 -3.24
CA GLY A 424 31.49 33.03 -2.83
C GLY A 424 32.14 34.39 -3.06
N PRO A 425 33.39 34.56 -2.59
CA PRO A 425 34.18 35.74 -2.89
C PRO A 425 34.41 35.86 -4.40
N ASP A 426 34.66 37.10 -4.85
CA ASP A 426 34.95 37.44 -6.25
C ASP A 426 33.84 37.08 -7.26
N GLY A 427 32.60 36.93 -6.78
CA GLY A 427 31.45 36.60 -7.63
C GLY A 427 31.48 35.16 -8.16
N LYS A 428 32.18 34.24 -7.47
CA LYS A 428 32.19 32.81 -7.82
C LYS A 428 31.09 32.05 -7.10
N PHE A 429 30.45 31.11 -7.80
CA PHE A 429 29.50 30.20 -7.18
C PHE A 429 30.23 29.00 -6.54
N LEU A 430 29.91 28.74 -5.28
CA LEU A 430 30.47 27.70 -4.42
C LEU A 430 29.38 26.65 -4.17
N PRO A 431 29.34 25.58 -5.00
CA PRO A 431 28.24 24.61 -5.03
C PRO A 431 28.13 23.74 -3.78
N TYR A 432 29.16 23.66 -2.93
CA TYR A 432 29.12 22.91 -1.67
C TYR A 432 29.26 23.82 -0.46
N MET A 433 28.98 25.13 -0.60
CA MET A 433 28.86 26.01 0.56
C MET A 433 27.54 25.74 1.28
N ARG A 434 27.61 24.93 2.33
CA ARG A 434 26.45 24.39 3.03
C ARG A 434 25.69 25.46 3.82
N ASP A 435 24.39 25.27 3.92
CA ASP A 435 23.52 25.95 4.87
C ASP A 435 23.80 25.46 6.31
N PHE A 436 23.81 26.36 7.28
CA PHE A 436 24.19 26.01 8.67
C PHE A 436 23.12 25.21 9.40
N ASP A 437 21.85 25.41 9.07
CA ASP A 437 20.74 24.76 9.77
C ASP A 437 20.47 23.37 9.21
N THR A 438 20.61 23.21 7.89
CA THR A 438 20.26 21.96 7.18
C THR A 438 21.46 21.16 6.71
N PHE A 439 22.67 21.74 6.66
CA PHE A 439 23.84 21.21 5.95
C PHE A 439 23.63 20.99 4.45
N ALA A 440 22.51 21.44 3.89
CA ALA A 440 22.20 21.31 2.48
C ALA A 440 23.08 22.22 1.63
N ARG A 441 23.46 21.75 0.45
CA ARG A 441 24.10 22.58 -0.55
C ARG A 441 23.09 23.52 -1.26
N PRO A 442 23.53 24.62 -1.88
CA PRO A 442 22.67 25.43 -2.72
C PRO A 442 22.24 24.66 -3.98
N TRP A 443 20.97 24.81 -4.35
CA TRP A 443 20.42 24.24 -5.58
C TRP A 443 20.47 25.27 -6.71
N ALA A 444 21.41 25.13 -7.64
CA ALA A 444 21.50 25.97 -8.83
C ALA A 444 21.00 25.22 -10.05
N VAL A 445 20.05 25.81 -10.79
CA VAL A 445 19.48 25.21 -11.99
C VAL A 445 20.36 25.55 -13.21
N PRO A 446 20.66 24.58 -14.09
CA PRO A 446 21.39 24.84 -15.33
C PRO A 446 20.79 25.98 -16.17
N GLY A 447 21.67 26.77 -16.79
CA GLY A 447 21.28 27.95 -17.57
C GLY A 447 21.16 29.25 -16.77
N THR A 448 21.37 29.22 -15.45
CA THR A 448 21.42 30.43 -14.61
C THR A 448 22.80 31.09 -14.72
N PRO A 449 22.91 32.34 -15.24
CA PRO A 449 24.20 33.00 -15.44
C PRO A 449 25.00 33.17 -14.15
N GLY A 450 26.31 32.89 -14.19
CA GLY A 450 27.23 33.05 -13.05
C GLY A 450 27.17 31.91 -12.02
N LEU A 451 26.30 30.91 -12.22
CA LEU A 451 26.19 29.73 -11.38
C LEU A 451 26.71 28.47 -12.07
N GLU A 452 27.59 28.61 -13.06
CA GLU A 452 28.18 27.49 -13.77
C GLU A 452 28.98 26.61 -12.79
N HIS A 453 28.60 25.34 -12.67
CA HIS A 453 29.22 24.44 -11.71
C HIS A 453 29.18 22.99 -12.21
N ARG A 454 30.01 22.14 -11.56
CA ARG A 454 30.09 20.71 -11.86
C ARG A 454 29.80 19.91 -10.60
N VAL A 455 28.73 19.11 -10.64
CA VAL A 455 28.50 18.03 -9.70
C VAL A 455 28.82 16.69 -10.38
N GLY A 456 29.31 15.72 -9.63
CA GLY A 456 29.68 14.41 -10.16
C GLY A 456 29.94 13.41 -9.03
N GLY A 457 30.10 12.14 -9.37
CA GLY A 457 30.27 11.06 -8.38
C GLY A 457 31.64 10.98 -7.70
N LEU A 458 32.65 11.71 -8.19
CA LEU A 458 33.95 11.79 -7.52
C LEU A 458 33.88 12.69 -6.28
N GLU A 459 34.66 12.36 -5.24
CA GLU A 459 34.75 13.18 -4.03
C GLU A 459 35.08 14.63 -4.34
N LYS A 460 34.41 15.52 -3.62
CA LYS A 460 34.43 16.96 -3.85
C LYS A 460 35.13 17.68 -2.72
N GLU A 461 35.93 18.67 -3.09
CA GLU A 461 36.44 19.66 -2.14
C GLU A 461 35.26 20.38 -1.50
N ALA A 462 35.28 20.46 -0.17
CA ALA A 462 34.32 21.24 0.59
C ALA A 462 34.23 22.65 0.02
N VAL A 463 33.02 23.21 0.01
CA VAL A 463 32.73 24.57 -0.51
C VAL A 463 32.80 24.66 -2.05
N THR A 464 33.94 24.36 -2.68
CA THR A 464 34.19 24.66 -4.11
C THR A 464 33.59 23.65 -5.09
N GLY A 465 33.47 22.38 -4.71
CA GLY A 465 33.01 21.31 -5.61
C GLY A 465 34.03 20.83 -6.64
N ASN A 466 35.30 21.24 -6.53
CA ASN A 466 36.39 20.65 -7.30
C ASN A 466 36.62 19.19 -6.90
N VAL A 467 37.28 18.40 -7.74
CA VAL A 467 37.65 17.03 -7.35
C VAL A 467 38.74 17.11 -6.27
N SER A 468 38.56 16.37 -5.18
CA SER A 468 39.56 16.27 -4.11
C SER A 468 39.77 14.81 -3.70
N TYR A 469 41.04 14.46 -3.49
CA TYR A 469 41.47 13.18 -2.93
C TYR A 469 42.16 13.38 -1.57
N ASP A 470 42.08 14.59 -1.02
CA ASP A 470 42.67 14.89 0.29
C ASP A 470 41.95 14.10 1.39
N PRO A 471 42.68 13.35 2.25
CA PRO A 471 42.06 12.52 3.28
C PRO A 471 41.21 13.30 4.28
N ALA A 472 41.65 14.50 4.70
CA ALA A 472 40.92 15.31 5.67
C ALA A 472 39.64 15.88 5.05
N ASN A 473 39.70 16.30 3.78
CA ASN A 473 38.51 16.69 3.03
C ASN A 473 37.51 15.54 2.89
N HIS A 474 37.98 14.33 2.56
CA HIS A 474 37.10 13.17 2.44
C HIS A 474 36.36 12.89 3.74
N GLN A 475 37.06 12.87 4.88
CA GLN A 475 36.45 12.70 6.20
C GLN A 475 35.40 13.79 6.47
N LEU A 476 35.75 15.07 6.28
CA LEU A 476 34.84 16.19 6.48
C LEU A 476 33.58 16.07 5.61
N MET A 477 33.73 15.68 4.34
CA MET A 477 32.62 15.58 3.41
C MET A 477 31.73 14.37 3.72
N VAL A 478 32.31 13.24 4.14
CA VAL A 478 31.58 12.07 4.64
C VAL A 478 30.76 12.45 5.89
N ASP A 479 31.40 13.04 6.89
CA ASP A 479 30.76 13.44 8.13
C ASP A 479 29.64 14.46 7.89
N SER A 480 29.90 15.49 7.07
CA SER A 480 28.89 16.52 6.78
C SER A 480 27.64 15.97 6.09
N ARG A 481 27.78 14.99 5.19
CA ARG A 481 26.63 14.33 4.56
C ARG A 481 25.88 13.44 5.56
N ALA A 482 26.58 12.78 6.48
CA ALA A 482 25.97 12.00 7.55
C ALA A 482 25.22 12.92 8.55
N TRP A 483 25.84 14.02 8.98
CA TRP A 483 25.21 15.03 9.85
C TRP A 483 23.95 15.61 9.24
N LYS A 484 23.97 15.90 7.94
CA LYS A 484 22.80 16.36 7.18
C LYS A 484 21.61 15.41 7.35
N VAL A 485 21.84 14.11 7.21
CA VAL A 485 20.78 13.09 7.34
C VAL A 485 20.36 12.91 8.80
N ALA A 486 21.31 12.86 9.74
CA ALA A 486 21.01 12.75 11.17
C ALA A 486 20.19 13.96 11.69
N ASN A 487 20.50 15.17 11.20
CA ASN A 487 19.85 16.40 11.60
C ASN A 487 18.35 16.45 11.26
N ILE A 488 17.88 15.62 10.32
CA ILE A 488 16.45 15.48 10.01
C ILE A 488 15.65 15.07 11.25
N ALA A 489 16.26 14.36 12.21
CA ALA A 489 15.63 13.98 13.47
C ALA A 489 15.10 15.18 14.30
N ASN A 490 15.66 16.39 14.07
CA ASN A 490 15.22 17.63 14.71
C ASN A 490 13.98 18.26 14.06
N ASP A 491 13.57 17.75 12.90
CA ASP A 491 12.55 18.34 12.02
C ASP A 491 11.47 17.32 11.62
N ILE A 492 11.42 16.20 12.33
CA ILE A 492 10.38 15.17 12.24
C ILE A 492 9.68 15.05 13.60
N PRO A 493 8.40 14.62 13.61
CA PRO A 493 7.67 14.39 14.86
C PRO A 493 8.35 13.37 15.76
N GLU A 494 8.16 13.55 17.05
CA GLU A 494 8.47 12.54 18.05
C GLU A 494 7.54 11.32 17.91
N VAL A 495 8.01 10.14 18.30
CA VAL A 495 7.15 8.94 18.28
C VAL A 495 6.08 9.05 19.36
N GLU A 496 4.83 8.87 18.96
CA GLU A 496 3.68 8.83 19.85
C GLU A 496 3.43 7.40 20.35
N VAL A 497 3.03 7.31 21.62
CA VAL A 497 2.62 6.05 22.25
C VAL A 497 1.14 6.10 22.51
N GLU A 498 0.41 5.14 21.96
CA GLU A 498 -1.01 4.94 22.22
C GLU A 498 -1.24 3.88 23.29
N GLY A 499 -2.25 4.10 24.13
CA GLY A 499 -2.58 3.23 25.26
C GLY A 499 -1.90 3.67 26.56
N ASP A 500 -1.77 2.73 27.48
CA ASP A 500 -1.29 2.99 28.84
C ASP A 500 0.20 3.31 28.83
N GLN A 501 0.59 4.48 29.34
CA GLN A 501 1.99 4.90 29.40
C GLN A 501 2.81 4.05 30.40
N ASP A 502 2.15 3.36 31.33
CA ASP A 502 2.71 2.42 32.30
C ASP A 502 2.50 0.95 31.89
N ALA A 503 2.30 0.67 30.60
CA ALA A 503 2.11 -0.69 30.13
C ALA A 503 3.34 -1.60 30.36
N ASP A 504 3.09 -2.89 30.55
CA ASP A 504 4.15 -3.89 30.74
C ASP A 504 4.82 -4.28 29.41
N LEU A 505 4.14 -4.01 28.29
CA LEU A 505 4.55 -4.36 26.94
C LEU A 505 4.29 -3.20 25.96
N LEU A 506 5.30 -2.88 25.16
CA LEU A 506 5.17 -2.03 23.96
C LEU A 506 5.16 -2.89 22.70
N VAL A 507 4.15 -2.74 21.85
CA VAL A 507 4.17 -3.27 20.47
C VAL A 507 4.64 -2.16 19.54
N LEU A 508 5.84 -2.30 18.98
CA LEU A 508 6.43 -1.36 18.05
C LEU A 508 6.28 -1.89 16.61
N GLY A 509 5.62 -1.13 15.75
CA GLY A 509 5.42 -1.49 14.33
C GLY A 509 6.02 -0.49 13.35
N TRP A 510 6.00 -0.89 12.08
CA TRP A 510 6.28 -0.04 10.93
C TRP A 510 5.56 -0.56 9.68
N GLY A 511 5.28 0.31 8.72
CA GLY A 511 4.63 -0.08 7.47
C GLY A 511 3.21 -0.65 7.67
N SER A 512 2.80 -1.60 6.82
CA SER A 512 1.51 -2.29 6.88
C SER A 512 1.15 -3.00 8.20
N THR A 513 2.10 -3.20 9.12
CA THR A 513 1.80 -3.77 10.45
C THR A 513 1.01 -2.81 11.34
N TYR A 514 0.84 -1.55 10.94
CA TYR A 514 0.10 -0.52 11.69
C TYR A 514 -1.27 -1.01 12.17
N GLY A 515 -2.12 -1.43 11.23
CA GLY A 515 -3.48 -1.86 11.51
C GLY A 515 -3.56 -3.11 12.38
N PRO A 516 -2.89 -4.22 11.98
CA PRO A 516 -2.88 -5.45 12.77
C PRO A 516 -2.36 -5.25 14.20
N ASN A 517 -1.30 -4.46 14.40
CA ASN A 517 -0.74 -4.19 15.73
C ASN A 517 -1.73 -3.44 16.63
N ARG A 518 -2.38 -2.39 16.11
CA ARG A 518 -3.37 -1.60 16.87
C ARG A 518 -4.61 -2.42 17.19
N ALA A 519 -5.11 -3.22 16.24
CA ALA A 519 -6.25 -4.10 16.44
C ALA A 519 -5.95 -5.18 17.50
N ALA A 520 -4.76 -5.79 17.45
CA ALA A 520 -4.35 -6.81 18.42
C ALA A 520 -4.17 -6.23 19.83
N ALA A 521 -3.54 -5.06 19.95
CA ALA A 521 -3.42 -4.37 21.23
C ALA A 521 -4.79 -3.93 21.79
N ARG A 522 -5.73 -3.51 20.93
CA ARG A 522 -7.11 -3.22 21.36
C ARG A 522 -7.79 -4.48 21.90
N ARG A 523 -7.64 -5.62 21.23
CA ARG A 523 -8.20 -6.90 21.68
C ARG A 523 -7.57 -7.36 23.01
N ALA A 524 -6.26 -7.30 23.14
CA ALA A 524 -5.56 -7.65 24.38
C ALA A 524 -5.96 -6.73 25.55
N ARG A 525 -6.18 -5.43 25.31
CA ARG A 525 -6.68 -4.49 26.33
C ARG A 525 -8.09 -4.86 26.82
N LEU A 526 -8.97 -5.32 25.92
CA LEU A 526 -10.29 -5.82 26.31
C LEU A 526 -10.22 -7.08 27.19
N GLU A 527 -9.15 -7.86 27.07
CA GLU A 527 -8.84 -9.02 27.93
C GLU A 527 -8.07 -8.64 29.21
N GLY A 528 -7.95 -7.34 29.51
CA GLY A 528 -7.31 -6.83 30.73
C GLY A 528 -5.78 -6.90 30.70
N VAL A 529 -5.16 -6.82 29.51
CA VAL A 529 -3.70 -6.69 29.37
C VAL A 529 -3.32 -5.22 29.21
N LYS A 530 -2.37 -4.75 30.02
CA LYS A 530 -1.74 -3.44 29.85
C LYS A 530 -0.71 -3.51 28.73
N VAL A 531 -1.10 -3.06 27.53
CA VAL A 531 -0.23 -3.03 26.34
C VAL A 531 -0.34 -1.66 25.67
N ALA A 532 0.82 -1.11 25.33
CA ALA A 532 0.96 0.12 24.56
C ALA A 532 1.37 -0.18 23.12
N THR A 533 1.09 0.74 22.20
CA THR A 533 1.53 0.63 20.81
C THR A 533 2.27 1.89 20.37
N ALA A 534 3.32 1.73 19.58
CA ALA A 534 3.99 2.82 18.87
C ALA A 534 4.23 2.39 17.42
N HIS A 535 4.24 3.35 16.49
CA HIS A 535 4.45 3.07 15.07
C HIS A 535 5.44 4.03 14.44
N LEU A 536 6.42 3.49 13.72
CA LEU A 536 7.46 4.28 13.07
C LEU A 536 7.10 4.56 11.61
N ARG A 537 6.97 5.86 11.29
CA ARG A 537 6.95 6.36 9.91
C ARG A 537 8.34 6.82 9.43
N TYR A 538 9.24 7.07 10.38
CA TYR A 538 10.62 7.49 10.15
C TYR A 538 11.56 6.39 10.62
N LEU A 539 12.34 5.82 9.70
CA LEU A 539 13.21 4.66 9.94
C LEU A 539 14.69 5.04 9.87
N ASN A 540 15.01 6.11 9.12
CA ASN A 540 16.31 6.75 9.19
C ASN A 540 16.17 8.26 8.84
N PRO A 541 16.64 9.18 9.69
CA PRO A 541 16.96 8.93 11.09
C PRO A 541 15.70 8.50 11.88
N LEU A 542 15.91 7.85 13.03
CA LEU A 542 14.84 7.51 13.94
C LEU A 542 14.38 8.74 14.74
N PRO A 543 13.11 8.80 15.21
CA PRO A 543 12.64 9.89 16.06
C PRO A 543 13.50 10.06 17.32
N ARG A 544 13.84 11.30 17.66
CA ARG A 544 14.81 11.61 18.73
C ARG A 544 14.44 11.06 20.11
N ASN A 545 13.15 10.93 20.41
CA ASN A 545 12.65 10.43 21.69
C ASN A 545 12.54 8.90 21.74
N LEU A 546 12.77 8.19 20.62
CA LEU A 546 12.50 6.76 20.53
C LEU A 546 13.28 5.95 21.56
N GLY A 547 14.56 6.26 21.79
CA GLY A 547 15.36 5.57 22.80
C GLY A 547 14.78 5.67 24.21
N ASP A 548 14.26 6.85 24.58
CA ASP A 548 13.61 7.06 25.88
C ASP A 548 12.26 6.35 25.94
N VAL A 549 11.49 6.37 24.83
CA VAL A 549 10.25 5.61 24.72
C VAL A 549 10.50 4.12 24.97
N LEU A 550 11.47 3.51 24.28
CA LEU A 550 11.75 2.09 24.38
C LEU A 550 12.17 1.68 25.81
N ARG A 551 13.02 2.47 26.47
CA ARG A 551 13.50 2.16 27.83
C ARG A 551 12.43 2.21 28.92
N ARG A 552 11.29 2.88 28.67
CA ARG A 552 10.18 2.95 29.63
C ARG A 552 9.42 1.63 29.76
N PHE A 553 9.45 0.78 28.74
CA PHE A 553 8.65 -0.45 28.71
C PHE A 553 9.51 -1.67 29.08
N PRO A 554 9.06 -2.51 30.03
CA PRO A 554 9.80 -3.71 30.43
C PRO A 554 10.01 -4.72 29.30
N LYS A 555 9.00 -4.87 28.42
CA LYS A 555 9.04 -5.77 27.26
C LYS A 555 8.70 -4.97 26.01
N ILE A 556 9.36 -5.30 24.90
CA ILE A 556 9.08 -4.73 23.58
C ILE A 556 8.85 -5.88 22.61
N LEU A 557 7.74 -5.85 21.88
CA LEU A 557 7.41 -6.77 20.80
C LEU A 557 7.45 -6.02 19.47
N ILE A 558 8.12 -6.59 18.47
CA ILE A 558 8.21 -6.02 17.13
C ILE A 558 7.67 -7.04 16.12
N PRO A 559 6.39 -6.94 15.73
CA PRO A 559 5.82 -7.75 14.66
C PRO A 559 6.28 -7.25 13.28
N GLU A 560 6.79 -8.14 12.44
CA GLU A 560 7.35 -7.78 11.13
C GLU A 560 7.04 -8.83 10.06
N LEU A 561 6.70 -8.39 8.85
CA LEU A 561 6.54 -9.25 7.68
C LEU A 561 7.90 -9.57 7.01
N ASN A 562 8.90 -9.93 7.83
CA ASN A 562 10.26 -10.30 7.45
C ASN A 562 10.92 -11.08 8.60
N THR A 563 12.24 -11.28 8.57
CA THR A 563 13.01 -12.02 9.60
C THR A 563 13.59 -11.16 10.74
N GLY A 564 12.92 -10.06 11.11
CA GLY A 564 13.34 -9.14 12.18
C GLY A 564 14.36 -8.10 11.72
N GLN A 565 14.07 -7.37 10.65
CA GLN A 565 14.92 -6.30 10.13
C GLN A 565 14.87 -5.04 10.99
N LEU A 566 13.68 -4.59 11.38
CA LEU A 566 13.54 -3.45 12.29
C LEU A 566 14.07 -3.84 13.68
N LEU A 567 13.81 -5.06 14.13
CA LEU A 567 14.33 -5.63 15.37
C LEU A 567 15.86 -5.53 15.45
N LYS A 568 16.57 -5.92 14.39
CA LYS A 568 18.04 -5.81 14.32
C LYS A 568 18.48 -4.36 14.41
N HIS A 569 17.81 -3.47 13.69
CA HIS A 569 18.13 -2.05 13.70
C HIS A 569 17.92 -1.42 15.08
N ILE A 570 16.75 -1.61 15.70
CA ILE A 570 16.43 -1.09 17.04
C ILE A 570 17.38 -1.62 18.12
N ARG A 571 17.71 -2.92 18.08
CA ARG A 571 18.67 -3.52 19.00
C ARG A 571 20.08 -2.93 18.83
N SER A 572 20.50 -2.70 17.59
CA SER A 572 21.79 -2.08 17.27
C SER A 572 21.89 -0.64 17.79
N GLU A 573 20.83 0.15 17.61
CA GLU A 573 20.84 1.57 17.97
C GLU A 573 20.66 1.82 19.47
N TYR A 574 19.82 1.04 20.15
CA TYR A 574 19.41 1.36 21.53
C TYR A 574 19.78 0.32 22.59
N LEU A 575 20.33 -0.84 22.20
CA LEU A 575 20.70 -1.94 23.09
C LEU A 575 19.54 -2.41 23.99
N VAL A 576 18.31 -2.41 23.47
CA VAL A 576 17.10 -2.87 24.18
C VAL A 576 16.82 -4.34 23.88
N ASP A 577 16.29 -5.10 24.84
CA ASP A 577 15.91 -6.50 24.62
C ASP A 577 14.51 -6.64 24.01
N ALA A 578 14.36 -6.18 22.77
CA ALA A 578 13.13 -6.34 22.00
C ALA A 578 12.96 -7.75 21.44
N VAL A 579 11.75 -8.28 21.38
CA VAL A 579 11.43 -9.62 20.84
C VAL A 579 10.70 -9.47 19.50
N GLY A 580 11.08 -10.27 18.50
CA GLY A 580 10.41 -10.28 17.19
C GLY A 580 9.24 -11.25 17.12
N LEU A 581 8.18 -10.86 16.39
CA LEU A 581 7.18 -11.78 15.84
C LEU A 581 7.27 -11.69 14.31
N ASN A 582 7.87 -12.71 13.70
CA ASN A 582 8.31 -12.64 12.32
C ASN A 582 7.45 -13.53 11.43
N LYS A 583 6.93 -13.00 10.32
CA LYS A 583 6.13 -13.75 9.34
C LYS A 583 6.64 -13.49 7.92
N VAL A 584 7.04 -14.55 7.22
CA VAL A 584 7.56 -14.49 5.84
C VAL A 584 6.79 -15.48 4.97
N MET A 585 5.49 -15.23 4.84
CA MET A 585 4.54 -16.15 4.19
C MET A 585 3.84 -15.52 2.97
N GLY A 586 4.23 -14.31 2.56
CA GLY A 586 3.54 -13.59 1.49
C GLY A 586 2.11 -13.19 1.84
N GLU A 587 1.80 -13.01 3.14
CA GLU A 587 0.48 -12.71 3.66
C GLU A 587 0.59 -11.72 4.83
N PRO A 588 -0.38 -10.81 5.01
CA PRO A 588 -0.39 -9.91 6.16
C PRO A 588 -0.59 -10.68 7.47
N PHE A 589 -0.30 -10.02 8.60
CA PHE A 589 -0.65 -10.58 9.91
C PHE A 589 -2.16 -10.65 10.09
N LYS A 590 -2.61 -11.76 10.66
CA LYS A 590 -3.89 -11.84 11.35
C LYS A 590 -3.75 -11.16 12.71
N VAL A 591 -4.79 -10.46 13.12
CA VAL A 591 -4.92 -9.82 14.45
C VAL A 591 -4.75 -10.87 15.56
N ALA A 592 -5.31 -12.07 15.38
CA ALA A 592 -5.16 -13.19 16.31
C ALA A 592 -3.69 -13.59 16.54
N GLU A 593 -2.87 -13.67 15.48
CA GLU A 593 -1.44 -14.06 15.60
C GLU A 593 -0.67 -13.13 16.55
N ILE A 594 -0.92 -11.82 16.44
CA ILE A 594 -0.27 -10.80 17.28
C ILE A 594 -0.88 -10.80 18.69
N THR A 595 -2.21 -10.96 18.79
CA THR A 595 -2.92 -11.01 20.09
C THR A 595 -2.39 -12.17 20.92
N ASP A 596 -2.30 -13.36 20.34
CA ASP A 596 -1.80 -14.56 21.02
C ASP A 596 -0.37 -14.36 21.51
N LYS A 597 0.48 -13.71 20.70
CA LYS A 597 1.85 -13.39 21.12
C LYS A 597 1.91 -12.38 22.26
N ILE A 598 1.05 -11.36 22.25
CA ILE A 598 0.92 -10.41 23.36
C ILE A 598 0.51 -11.15 24.65
N LEU A 599 -0.47 -12.04 24.58
CA LEU A 599 -0.94 -12.83 25.72
C LEU A 599 0.13 -13.81 26.23
N GLU A 600 0.91 -14.41 25.33
CA GLU A 600 2.07 -15.25 25.67
C GLU A 600 3.12 -14.44 26.45
N MET A 601 3.46 -13.25 25.97
CA MET A 601 4.47 -12.38 26.59
C MET A 601 4.01 -11.72 27.90
N LYS A 602 2.71 -11.75 28.22
CA LYS A 602 2.21 -11.34 29.53
C LYS A 602 2.60 -12.34 30.64
N LYS A 603 2.64 -13.63 30.31
CA LYS A 603 3.07 -14.69 31.23
C LYS A 603 4.55 -14.49 31.58
#